data_AF-A0A5R2MSU3-F1
#
_entry.id   AF-A0A5R2MSU3-F1
#
_cell.length_a   1.000
_cell.length_b   1.000
_cell.length_c   1.000
_cell.angle_alpha   90.00
_cell.angle_beta   90.00
_cell.angle_gamma   90.00
#
_symmetry.space_group_name_H-M   'P 1'
#
loop_
_entity.id
_entity.type
_entity.pdbx_description
1 polymer ?
#
loop_
_entity_poly.entity_id
_entity_poly.type
_entity_poly.pdbx_seq_one_letter_code
_entity_poly.pdbx_strand_id
1 'polypeptide(L)'
;MTAWPILSLVTFLPLVGVLLILFINDDSENARRNIRAIALLTTTFTFIISLFIWTGFDNSQAGFQFVEKVAWLDSGISYHMGVD
;
A
#
# COMPACT_ATOMS: atom_id res chain seq x y z
N MET A 1 -16.11 -12.68 -5.52
CA MET A 1 -15.89 -11.63 -6.52
C MET A 1 -14.52 -11.05 -6.23
N THR A 2 -13.57 -11.16 -7.16
CA THR A 2 -12.21 -10.65 -6.97
C THR A 2 -12.22 -9.14 -7.16
N ALA A 3 -12.72 -8.41 -6.17
CA ALA A 3 -12.45 -6.98 -6.05
C ALA A 3 -10.93 -6.82 -5.95
N TRP A 4 -10.35 -5.97 -6.80
CA TRP A 4 -8.93 -5.67 -6.72
C TRP A 4 -8.63 -5.07 -5.35
N PRO A 5 -7.77 -5.68 -4.51
CA PRO A 5 -7.54 -5.22 -3.14
C PRO A 5 -6.57 -4.02 -3.13
N ILE A 6 -7.05 -2.87 -3.63
CA ILE A 6 -6.25 -1.67 -3.84
C ILE A 6 -5.82 -1.00 -2.54
N LEU A 7 -6.63 -1.05 -1.47
CA LEU A 7 -6.29 -0.53 -0.15
C LEU A 7 -5.21 -1.37 0.49
N SER A 8 -5.33 -2.71 0.45
CA SER A 8 -4.24 -3.61 0.84
C SER A 8 -2.98 -3.37 0.01
N LEU A 9 -3.11 -3.18 -1.30
CA LEU A 9 -1.96 -2.94 -2.17
C LEU A 9 -1.22 -1.66 -1.77
N VAL A 10 -1.92 -0.53 -1.60
CA VAL A 10 -1.31 0.73 -1.18
C VAL A 10 -0.70 0.64 0.21
N THR A 11 -1.32 -0.14 1.12
CA THR A 11 -0.84 -0.33 2.49
C THR A 11 0.46 -1.15 2.54
N PHE A 12 0.55 -2.23 1.76
CA PHE A 12 1.66 -3.18 1.85
C PHE A 12 2.73 -3.02 0.78
N LEU A 13 2.48 -2.28 -0.31
CA LEU A 13 3.49 -2.04 -1.35
C LEU A 13 4.78 -1.38 -0.81
N PRO A 14 4.74 -0.43 0.14
CA PRO A 14 5.95 0.10 0.78
C PRO A 14 6.87 -0.96 1.39
N LEU A 15 6.34 -2.11 1.83
CA LEU A 15 7.15 -3.20 2.38
C LEU A 15 8.09 -3.82 1.35
N VAL A 16 7.76 -3.76 0.05
CA VAL A 16 8.68 -4.20 -1.00
C VAL A 16 9.94 -3.33 -1.01
N GLY A 17 9.78 -2.00 -0.87
CA GLY A 17 10.92 -1.09 -0.75
C GLY A 17 11.75 -1.36 0.50
N VAL A 18 11.10 -1.64 1.62
CA VAL A 18 11.78 -2.05 2.87
C VAL A 18 12.59 -3.33 2.65
N LEU A 19 12.00 -4.37 2.05
CA LEU A 19 12.68 -5.63 1.76
C LEU A 19 13.92 -5.40 0.88
N LEU A 20 13.83 -4.56 -0.16
CA LEU A 20 14.97 -4.22 -1.01
C LEU A 20 16.08 -3.48 -0.24
N ILE A 21 15.71 -2.55 0.65
CA ILE A 21 16.66 -1.82 1.50
C ILE A 21 17.33 -2.74 2.51
N LEU A 22 16.61 -3.73 3.07
CA LEU A 22 17.16 -4.68 4.05
C LEU A 22 18.36 -5.50 3.53
N PHE A 23 18.46 -5.69 2.21
CA PHE A 23 19.60 -6.39 1.61
C PHE A 23 20.82 -5.49 1.36
N ILE A 24 20.73 -4.19 1.63
CA ILE A 24 21.84 -3.24 1.55
C ILE A 24 22.56 -3.22 2.91
N ASN A 25 23.62 -4.02 3.02
CA ASN A 25 24.48 -4.05 4.20
C ASN A 25 25.80 -3.30 3.94
N ASP A 26 25.69 -1.99 3.68
CA ASP A 26 26.83 -1.09 3.41
C ASP A 26 26.46 0.34 3.84
N ASP A 27 27.44 1.07 4.40
CA ASP A 27 27.30 2.44 4.91
C ASP A 27 27.91 3.52 3.98
N SER A 28 28.46 3.10 2.84
CA SER A 28 29.06 4.00 1.85
C SER A 28 28.07 5.06 1.32
N GLU A 29 28.59 6.15 0.76
CA GLU A 29 27.76 7.17 0.12
C GLU A 29 26.89 6.60 -1.02
N ASN A 30 27.43 5.61 -1.74
CA ASN A 30 26.70 4.91 -2.81
C ASN A 30 25.53 4.10 -2.25
N ALA A 31 25.73 3.37 -1.14
CA ALA A 31 24.66 2.64 -0.47
C ALA A 31 23.55 3.58 0.01
N ARG A 32 23.92 4.72 0.64
CA ARG A 32 22.95 5.75 1.06
C ARG A 32 22.16 6.31 -0.11
N ARG A 33 22.79 6.55 -1.27
CA ARG A 33 22.11 7.00 -2.49
C ARG A 33 21.12 5.95 -2.99
N ASN A 34 21.50 4.68 -3.00
CA ASN A 34 20.64 3.58 -3.43
C ASN A 34 19.41 3.42 -2.51
N ILE A 35 19.61 3.48 -1.19
CA ILE A 35 18.51 3.44 -0.20
C ILE A 35 17.49 4.56 -0.48
N ARG A 36 17.98 5.80 -0.69
CA ARG A 36 17.11 6.94 -1.02
C ARG A 36 16.38 6.76 -2.34
N ALA A 37 17.06 6.23 -3.36
CA ALA A 37 16.44 5.97 -4.66
C ALA A 37 15.33 4.90 -4.57
N ILE A 38 15.57 3.81 -3.83
CA ILE A 38 14.56 2.76 -3.61
C ILE A 38 13.37 3.32 -2.83
N ALA A 39 13.61 4.09 -1.78
CA ALA A 39 12.55 4.73 -1.00
C ALA A 39 11.71 5.68 -1.86
N LEU A 40 12.37 6.52 -2.67
CA LEU A 40 11.70 7.46 -3.57
C LEU A 40 10.86 6.73 -4.63
N LEU A 41 11.41 5.69 -5.27
CA LEU A 41 10.68 4.91 -6.26
C LEU A 41 9.46 4.24 -5.63
N THR A 42 9.64 3.55 -4.50
CA THR A 42 8.56 2.82 -3.82
C THR A 42 7.44 3.76 -3.38
N THR A 43 7.78 4.91 -2.80
CA THR A 43 6.79 5.92 -2.39
C THR A 43 6.08 6.54 -3.59
N THR A 44 6.80 6.82 -4.67
CA THR A 44 6.21 7.36 -5.91
C THR A 44 5.22 6.39 -6.53
N PHE A 45 5.56 5.10 -6.64
CA PHE A 45 4.63 4.08 -7.13
C PHE A 45 3.41 3.91 -6.22
N THR A 46 3.61 3.88 -4.90
CA THR A 46 2.52 3.82 -3.93
C THR A 46 1.58 5.02 -4.08
N PHE A 47 2.14 6.22 -4.24
CA PHE A 47 1.38 7.44 -4.47
C PHE A 47 0.58 7.39 -5.78
N ILE A 48 1.21 6.99 -6.90
CA ILE A 48 0.51 6.84 -8.19
C ILE A 48 -0.68 5.88 -8.06
N ILE A 49 -0.51 4.75 -7.38
CA ILE A 49 -1.61 3.78 -7.19
C ILE A 49 -2.72 4.40 -6.32
N SER A 50 -2.36 5.15 -5.29
CA SER A 50 -3.35 5.82 -4.42
C SER A 50 -4.21 6.85 -5.17
N LEU A 51 -3.72 7.44 -6.27
CA LEU A 51 -4.52 8.35 -7.11
C LEU A 51 -5.70 7.65 -7.79
N PHE A 52 -5.62 6.33 -8.06
CA PHE A 52 -6.77 5.59 -8.58
C PHE A 52 -7.88 5.44 -7.54
N ILE A 53 -7.54 5.37 -6.25
CA ILE A 53 -8.53 5.40 -5.17
C ILE A 53 -9.24 6.76 -5.18
N TRP A 54 -8.46 7.84 -5.21
CA TRP A 54 -9.00 9.20 -5.19
C TRP A 54 -9.90 9.50 -6.41
N THR A 55 -9.45 9.14 -7.61
CA THR A 55 -10.23 9.38 -8.84
C THR A 55 -11.45 8.47 -9.00
N GLY A 56 -11.44 7.29 -8.38
CA GLY A 56 -12.58 6.38 -8.37
C GLY A 56 -13.54 6.59 -7.20
N PHE A 57 -13.26 7.51 -6.29
CA PHE A 57 -14.10 7.79 -5.11
C PHE A 57 -15.33 8.64 -5.49
N ASP A 58 -16.51 8.21 -5.05
CA ASP A 58 -17.77 8.90 -5.30
C ASP A 58 -18.21 9.72 -4.07
N ASN A 59 -18.01 11.03 -4.10
CA ASN A 59 -18.38 11.93 -3.01
C ASN A 59 -19.91 12.03 -2.76
N SER A 60 -20.75 11.49 -3.65
CA SER A 60 -22.21 11.48 -3.46
C SER A 60 -22.71 10.29 -2.64
N GLN A 61 -21.87 9.26 -2.46
CA GLN A 61 -22.21 8.06 -1.70
C GLN A 61 -21.64 8.15 -0.28
N ALA A 62 -22.52 8.01 0.71
CA ALA A 62 -22.12 7.97 2.11
C ALA A 62 -21.62 6.58 2.52
N GLY A 63 -20.61 6.54 3.38
CA GLY A 63 -20.02 5.31 3.93
C GLY A 63 -18.76 4.86 3.20
N PHE A 64 -18.15 3.79 3.71
CA PHE A 64 -16.87 3.29 3.18
C PHE A 64 -16.99 2.76 1.76
N GLN A 65 -16.06 3.20 0.91
CA GLN A 65 -15.82 2.74 -0.45
C GLN A 65 -14.53 1.93 -0.52
N PHE A 66 -14.31 1.25 -1.66
CA PHE A 66 -13.18 0.33 -1.85
C PHE A 66 -13.08 -0.72 -0.73
N VAL A 67 -14.24 -1.23 -0.28
CA VAL A 67 -14.30 -2.10 0.88
C VAL A 67 -13.65 -3.45 0.61
N GLU A 68 -12.66 -3.80 1.42
CA GLU A 68 -11.99 -5.09 1.41
C GLU A 68 -12.32 -5.81 2.70
N LYS A 69 -13.00 -6.95 2.61
CA LYS A 69 -13.39 -7.74 3.77
C LYS A 69 -12.94 -9.19 3.61
N VAL A 70 -12.02 -9.61 4.46
CA VAL A 70 -11.48 -10.97 4.50
C VAL A 70 -11.57 -11.50 5.92
N ALA A 71 -12.10 -12.71 6.11
CA ALA A 71 -12.06 -13.37 7.42
C ALA A 71 -10.60 -13.57 7.84
N TRP A 72 -10.25 -13.12 9.04
CA TRP A 72 -8.87 -13.23 9.53
C TRP A 72 -8.72 -14.36 10.54
N LEU A 73 -9.62 -14.42 11.52
CA LEU A 73 -9.67 -15.48 12.52
C LEU A 73 -11.08 -16.07 12.59
N ASP A 74 -11.17 -17.38 12.81
CA ASP A 74 -12.44 -18.12 12.96
C ASP A 74 -13.24 -17.76 14.23
N SER A 75 -12.88 -16.66 14.90
CA SER A 75 -13.60 -16.07 16.03
C SER A 75 -14.58 -14.96 15.63
N GLY A 76 -14.81 -14.76 14.32
CA GLY A 76 -15.65 -13.67 13.80
C GLY A 76 -14.90 -12.36 13.54
N ILE A 77 -13.55 -12.37 13.62
CA ILE A 77 -12.71 -11.21 13.32
C ILE A 77 -12.38 -11.20 11.82
N SER A 78 -12.60 -10.06 11.17
CA SER A 78 -12.26 -9.84 9.77
C SER A 78 -11.28 -8.69 9.59
N TYR A 79 -10.34 -8.84 8.66
CA TYR A 79 -9.65 -7.72 8.04
C TYR A 79 -10.68 -6.97 7.19
N HIS A 80 -11.08 -5.79 7.66
CA HIS A 80 -12.10 -4.96 7.03
C HIS A 80 -11.51 -3.57 6.80
N MET A 81 -11.19 -3.26 5.55
CA MET A 81 -10.69 -1.96 5.13
C MET A 81 -11.74 -1.26 4.28
N GLY A 82 -11.72 0.07 4.33
CA GLY A 82 -12.52 0.94 3.50
C GLY A 82 -11.98 2.37 3.63
N VAL A 83 -12.34 3.23 2.69
CA VAL A 83 -12.01 4.67 2.71
C VAL A 83 -13.31 5.47 2.56
N ASP A 84 -13.44 6.60 3.24
CA ASP A 84 -14.60 7.50 3.22
C ASP A 84 -14.21 8.98 3.05
#